data_AF-A0A1W2DHC7-F1
#
_entry.id   AF-A0A1W2DHC7-F1
#
_cell.length_a   1.000
_cell.length_b   1.000
_cell.length_c   1.000
_cell.angle_alpha   90.00
_cell.angle_beta   90.00
_cell.angle_gamma   90.00
#
_symmetry.space_group_name_H-M   'P 1'
#
loop_
_entity.id
_entity.type
_entity.pdbx_description
1 polymer ?
#
loop_
_entity_poly.entity_id
_entity_poly.type
_entity_poly.pdbx_seq_one_letter_code
_entity_poly.pdbx_strand_id
1 'polypeptide(L)'
;MIAHIGRRCRRLVPWLAALACATGLASSVMAADFGLESLPTDRLVKPDGKIAGIVVLLSDGDGWSPDEDRVTADLIAKGALVVGVDLPSYYAALRQIQDDCLYLVADVEKLSKDLHRREGLATYHPPVLMGLGDGATLALAMTAQSPDATIAETLAVNPGAVIPLETQLCTPAPKTPVAGGISYGLTPGDLPQPVTIALGSDATPEGRAHTAALKQTHPAITVMESRSPGLDVLEEQGVAAFQRQAAASQPLDLPIVVIDAKPRFDTMAIIYSGDGGWRDIDQQIGAYLEEAGVPVVGVDALRYFWSEQSPEQTAADLSRIIAVHKARWKVSKVVLIGYSFGANILPATYLKLPADDQRSVSFLSLLALSHAADFEIAVTGWLGVAGAAKHGDPVDHLAGIGASKIQCIEGNKDEESACPALRPRIADGVEIVTREGGHHFDGDYKTLTGFILDRIKGAAK
;
A
#
# COMPACT_ATOMS: atom_id res chain seq x y z
N MET A 1 40.38 52.12 71.07
CA MET A 1 40.38 53.35 70.26
C MET A 1 39.64 53.05 68.97
N ILE A 2 38.31 53.17 68.92
CA ILE A 2 37.53 54.40 68.65
C ILE A 2 38.16 55.24 67.53
N ALA A 3 37.56 55.19 66.34
CA ALA A 3 37.12 56.37 65.60
C ALA A 3 36.21 55.96 64.42
N HIS A 4 34.94 56.37 64.52
CA HIS A 4 34.00 56.54 63.40
C HIS A 4 34.49 57.60 62.42
N ILE A 5 34.09 57.52 61.15
CA ILE A 5 33.31 58.54 60.41
C ILE A 5 32.97 57.97 59.02
N GLY A 6 31.67 57.94 58.71
CA GLY A 6 31.15 57.53 57.41
C GLY A 6 30.87 58.71 56.46
N ARG A 7 30.61 58.37 55.19
CA ARG A 7 29.61 58.95 54.24
C ARG A 7 30.08 58.76 52.79
N ARG A 8 29.35 57.97 52.00
CA ARG A 8 28.31 58.43 51.04
C ARG A 8 27.95 57.31 50.06
N CYS A 9 26.65 57.10 49.93
CA CYS A 9 26.00 56.20 49.00
C CYS A 9 26.36 56.51 47.54
N ARG A 10 26.61 55.46 46.77
CA ARG A 10 26.38 55.45 45.32
C ARG A 10 25.54 54.21 45.00
N ARG A 11 24.26 54.44 44.72
CA ARG A 11 23.32 53.42 44.26
C ARG A 11 23.75 53.00 42.85
N LEU A 12 24.10 51.73 42.69
CA LEU A 12 24.17 51.08 41.38
C LEU A 12 23.06 50.04 41.36
N VAL A 13 22.07 50.27 40.50
CA VAL A 13 21.00 49.34 40.16
C VAL A 13 21.60 48.32 39.18
N PRO A 14 21.64 47.01 39.46
CA PRO A 14 21.90 46.03 38.43
C PRO A 14 20.60 45.70 37.72
N TRP A 15 20.60 45.93 36.40
CA TRP A 15 19.58 45.46 35.48
C TRP A 15 19.56 43.92 35.49
N LEU A 16 18.42 43.34 35.87
CA LEU A 16 18.13 41.92 35.64
C LEU A 16 17.85 41.73 34.15
N ALA A 17 18.84 41.24 33.41
CA ALA A 17 18.62 40.66 32.09
C ALA A 17 17.91 39.31 32.28
N ALA A 18 16.62 39.26 31.98
CA ALA A 18 15.88 38.02 31.85
C ALA A 18 16.39 37.30 30.59
N LEU A 19 17.20 36.27 30.77
CA LEU A 19 17.51 35.31 29.71
C LEU A 19 16.22 34.49 29.47
N ALA A 20 15.49 34.83 28.42
CA ALA A 20 14.46 33.94 27.88
C ALA A 20 15.19 32.74 27.25
N CYS A 21 15.21 31.60 27.96
CA CYS A 21 15.55 30.32 27.35
C CYS A 21 14.43 29.98 26.35
N ALA A 22 14.63 30.33 25.08
CA ALA A 22 13.90 29.70 23.99
C ALA A 22 14.38 28.24 23.91
N THR A 23 13.64 27.33 24.54
CA THR A 23 13.77 25.90 24.30
C THR A 23 13.17 25.60 22.94
N GLY A 24 13.99 25.70 21.89
CA GLY A 24 13.65 25.09 20.61
C GLY A 24 13.50 23.59 20.82
N LEU A 25 12.33 23.05 20.46
CA LEU A 25 12.15 21.60 20.29
C LEU A 25 13.04 21.18 19.13
N ALA A 26 14.26 20.77 19.44
CA ALA A 26 15.12 20.08 18.48
C ALA A 26 14.58 18.66 18.33
N SER A 27 13.66 18.45 17.39
CA SER A 27 13.29 17.11 16.92
C SER A 27 14.57 16.45 16.39
N SER A 28 14.98 15.35 17.01
CA SER A 28 16.16 14.60 16.59
C SER A 28 15.89 13.92 15.26
N VAL A 29 16.43 14.48 14.17
CA VAL A 29 16.54 13.80 12.88
C VAL A 29 17.56 12.68 13.04
N MET A 30 17.11 11.43 13.09
CA MET A 30 18.00 10.30 12.83
C MET A 30 18.05 10.10 11.32
N ALA A 31 19.14 10.52 10.68
CA ALA A 31 19.44 10.08 9.32
C ALA A 31 19.72 8.57 9.38
N ALA A 32 18.76 7.78 8.92
CA ALA A 32 18.88 6.35 8.86
C ALA A 32 19.02 5.96 7.39
N ASP A 33 19.95 5.07 7.07
CA ASP A 33 20.09 4.55 5.71
C ASP A 33 18.92 3.59 5.44
N PHE A 34 18.10 3.94 4.45
CA PHE A 34 16.97 3.13 3.99
C PHE A 34 17.29 2.44 2.67
N GLY A 35 18.52 2.57 2.12
CA GLY A 35 18.89 2.02 0.81
C GLY A 35 17.92 2.45 -0.30
N LEU A 36 17.48 3.70 -0.25
CA LEU A 36 16.59 4.31 -1.25
C LEU A 36 17.44 4.85 -2.39
N GLU A 37 16.86 4.89 -3.58
CA GLU A 37 17.58 5.40 -4.75
C GLU A 37 17.70 6.93 -4.70
N SER A 38 16.64 7.62 -4.29
CA SER A 38 16.53 9.06 -4.51
C SER A 38 15.73 9.84 -3.47
N LEU A 39 14.75 9.22 -2.82
CA LEU A 39 13.86 9.89 -1.88
C LEU A 39 14.63 10.34 -0.62
N PRO A 40 14.69 11.65 -0.30
CA PRO A 40 15.37 12.13 0.89
C PRO A 40 14.65 11.70 2.17
N THR A 41 15.43 11.46 3.23
CA THR A 41 14.96 10.98 4.55
C THR A 41 15.52 11.79 5.71
N ASP A 42 16.03 12.99 5.42
CA ASP A 42 16.60 13.92 6.39
C ASP A 42 15.53 14.66 7.22
N ARG A 43 14.23 14.48 6.90
CA ARG A 43 13.11 15.10 7.63
C ARG A 43 12.09 14.05 8.05
N LEU A 44 12.48 13.20 8.98
CA LEU A 44 11.57 12.27 9.64
C LEU A 44 11.16 12.82 11.00
N VAL A 45 9.87 13.12 11.15
CA VAL A 45 9.29 13.63 12.40
C VAL A 45 8.24 12.63 12.87
N LYS A 46 8.31 12.27 14.16
CA LYS A 46 7.41 11.26 14.75
C LYS A 46 6.67 11.83 15.97
N PRO A 47 5.46 11.32 16.26
CA PRO A 47 4.72 11.70 17.46
C PRO A 47 5.34 11.08 18.71
N ASP A 48 5.15 11.73 19.86
CA ASP A 48 5.55 11.18 21.17
C ASP A 48 4.72 9.94 21.57
N GLY A 49 3.54 9.78 20.96
CA GLY A 49 2.58 8.70 21.23
C GLY A 49 2.60 7.58 20.19
N LYS A 50 1.52 6.78 20.18
CA LYS A 50 1.33 5.72 19.20
C LYS A 50 1.27 6.30 17.78
N ILE A 51 2.11 5.77 16.89
CA ILE A 51 2.02 6.06 15.46
C ILE A 51 0.78 5.37 14.90
N ALA A 52 -0.09 6.14 14.26
CA ALA A 52 -1.34 5.67 13.66
C ALA A 52 -1.24 5.49 12.13
N GLY A 53 -0.18 6.02 11.50
CA GLY A 53 0.10 5.86 10.09
C GLY A 53 1.25 6.76 9.64
N ILE A 54 1.55 6.73 8.35
CA ILE A 54 2.65 7.48 7.74
C ILE A 54 2.09 8.46 6.72
N VAL A 55 2.64 9.69 6.73
CA VAL A 55 2.39 10.71 5.72
C VAL A 55 3.70 11.05 5.03
N VAL A 56 3.70 11.08 3.69
CA VAL A 56 4.76 11.68 2.89
C VAL A 56 4.28 13.06 2.44
N LEU A 57 4.93 14.10 2.94
CA LEU A 57 4.60 15.50 2.66
C LEU A 57 5.67 16.09 1.74
N LEU A 58 5.28 16.44 0.52
CA LEU A 58 6.12 17.11 -0.47
C LEU A 58 5.97 18.63 -0.32
N SER A 59 7.09 19.34 -0.12
CA SER A 59 7.09 20.81 -0.09
C SER A 59 6.71 21.42 -1.45
N ASP A 60 6.43 22.72 -1.47
CA ASP A 60 6.33 23.48 -2.72
C ASP A 60 7.71 23.66 -3.41
N GLY A 61 7.72 24.27 -4.60
CA GLY A 61 8.88 24.47 -5.46
C GLY A 61 9.97 25.38 -4.89
N ASP A 62 9.62 26.23 -3.92
CA ASP A 62 10.58 27.05 -3.17
C ASP A 62 11.30 26.26 -2.05
N GLY A 63 10.91 25.01 -1.83
CA GLY A 63 11.51 24.10 -0.84
C GLY A 63 10.80 24.10 0.51
N TRP A 64 11.33 23.27 1.41
CA TRP A 64 10.77 23.08 2.75
C TRP A 64 10.89 24.36 3.59
N SER A 65 9.77 24.80 4.15
CA SER A 65 9.67 26.07 4.87
C SER A 65 8.92 25.92 6.19
N PRO A 66 8.77 27.00 7.00
CA PRO A 66 7.94 26.98 8.19
C PRO A 66 6.47 26.63 7.93
N ASP A 67 6.01 26.73 6.68
CA ASP A 67 4.65 26.38 6.28
C ASP A 67 4.43 24.86 6.32
N GLU A 68 5.38 24.07 5.80
CA GLU A 68 5.37 22.61 5.93
C GLU A 68 5.60 22.15 7.38
N ASP A 69 6.38 22.89 8.17
CA ASP A 69 6.55 22.62 9.60
C ASP A 69 5.20 22.77 10.35
N ARG A 70 4.37 23.75 9.97
CA ARG A 70 3.02 23.94 10.53
C ARG A 70 2.13 22.73 10.24
N VAL A 71 2.04 22.32 8.97
CA VAL A 71 1.25 21.15 8.55
C VAL A 71 1.74 19.88 9.27
N THR A 72 3.07 19.72 9.36
CA THR A 72 3.70 18.59 10.05
C THR A 72 3.30 18.54 11.52
N ALA A 73 3.30 19.66 12.24
CA ALA A 73 2.94 19.72 13.65
C ALA A 73 1.50 19.24 13.89
N ASP A 74 0.56 19.64 13.02
CA ASP A 74 -0.84 19.25 13.11
C ASP A 74 -1.07 17.76 12.82
N LEU A 75 -0.36 17.21 11.83
CA LEU A 75 -0.35 15.77 11.52
C LEU A 75 0.23 14.95 12.68
N ILE A 76 1.34 15.41 13.26
CA ILE A 76 1.99 14.80 14.42
C ILE A 76 1.03 14.78 15.62
N ALA A 77 0.28 15.86 15.84
CA ALA A 77 -0.73 15.93 16.90
C ALA A 77 -1.87 14.90 16.70
N LYS A 78 -2.06 14.36 15.49
CA LYS A 78 -2.99 13.25 15.22
C LYS A 78 -2.34 11.86 15.25
N GLY A 79 -1.03 11.78 15.49
CA GLY A 79 -0.30 10.52 15.55
C GLY A 79 0.28 10.08 14.20
N ALA A 80 0.40 10.97 13.21
CA ALA A 80 1.10 10.66 11.97
C ALA A 80 2.61 10.66 12.21
N LEU A 81 3.33 9.69 11.65
CA LEU A 81 4.76 9.84 11.37
C LEU A 81 4.88 10.55 10.02
N VAL A 82 5.56 11.70 9.99
CA VAL A 82 5.69 12.53 8.78
C VAL A 82 7.09 12.37 8.19
N VAL A 83 7.11 11.99 6.92
CA VAL A 83 8.27 12.06 6.03
C VAL A 83 8.17 13.36 5.24
N GLY A 84 8.95 14.34 5.64
CA GLY A 84 9.08 15.60 4.90
C GLY A 84 10.04 15.46 3.72
N VAL A 85 9.64 15.95 2.56
CA VAL A 85 10.45 15.92 1.34
C VAL A 85 10.64 17.35 0.84
N ASP A 86 11.88 17.82 0.91
CA ASP A 86 12.30 19.08 0.29
C ASP A 86 12.38 18.89 -1.23
N LEU A 87 11.44 19.50 -1.96
CA LEU A 87 11.26 19.26 -3.39
C LEU A 87 12.47 19.70 -4.25
N PRO A 88 13.13 20.85 -4.02
CA PRO A 88 14.35 21.22 -4.73
C PRO A 88 15.47 20.20 -4.56
N SER A 89 15.69 19.72 -3.33
CA SER A 89 16.70 18.70 -3.04
C SER A 89 16.34 17.36 -3.71
N TYR A 90 15.06 16.98 -3.68
CA TYR A 90 14.62 15.75 -4.32
C TYR A 90 14.78 15.80 -5.83
N TYR A 91 14.38 16.88 -6.51
CA TYR A 91 14.62 17.05 -7.94
C TYR A 91 16.10 17.11 -8.30
N ALA A 92 16.96 17.67 -7.44
CA ALA A 92 18.40 17.64 -7.66
C ALA A 92 18.95 16.20 -7.64
N ALA A 93 18.47 15.35 -6.71
CA ALA A 93 18.82 13.94 -6.65
C ALA A 93 18.30 13.16 -7.88
N LEU A 94 17.04 13.36 -8.26
CA LEU A 94 16.42 12.69 -9.42
C LEU A 94 17.14 13.00 -10.74
N ARG A 95 17.68 14.21 -10.91
CA ARG A 95 18.46 14.58 -12.11
C ARG A 95 19.81 13.84 -12.21
N GLN A 96 20.27 13.18 -11.16
CA GLN A 96 21.50 12.39 -11.19
C GLN A 96 21.27 10.94 -11.63
N ILE A 97 20.01 10.48 -11.68
CA ILE A 97 19.66 9.11 -12.07
C ILE A 97 19.82 8.96 -13.58
N GLN A 98 20.52 7.91 -13.99
CA GLN A 98 20.82 7.62 -15.39
C GLN A 98 20.02 6.42 -15.89
N ASP A 99 18.69 6.54 -15.84
CA ASP A 99 17.74 5.55 -16.35
C ASP A 99 16.84 6.13 -17.45
N ASP A 100 16.23 5.25 -18.24
CA ASP A 100 15.30 5.61 -19.32
C ASP A 100 14.02 6.30 -18.80
N CYS A 101 13.68 6.03 -17.53
CA CYS A 101 12.60 6.68 -16.81
C CYS A 101 12.80 6.56 -15.29
N LEU A 102 12.13 7.42 -14.52
CA LEU A 102 12.18 7.45 -13.06
C LEU A 102 10.96 6.73 -12.46
N TYR A 103 11.15 5.82 -11.51
CA TYR A 103 10.05 5.11 -10.82
C TYR A 103 9.98 5.48 -9.33
N LEU A 104 9.30 6.58 -9.02
CA LEU A 104 9.42 7.25 -7.72
C LEU A 104 8.66 6.54 -6.59
N VAL A 105 7.58 5.83 -6.94
CA VAL A 105 6.67 5.22 -5.95
C VAL A 105 7.35 4.05 -5.22
N ALA A 106 8.32 3.38 -5.85
CA ALA A 106 9.07 2.30 -5.22
C ALA A 106 9.80 2.75 -3.95
N ASP A 107 10.46 3.92 -3.99
CA ASP A 107 11.14 4.49 -2.82
C ASP A 107 10.14 4.82 -1.70
N VAL A 108 8.97 5.36 -2.04
CA VAL A 108 7.91 5.67 -1.06
C VAL A 108 7.36 4.40 -0.41
N GLU A 109 7.06 3.37 -1.20
CA GLU A 109 6.57 2.09 -0.70
C GLU A 109 7.60 1.44 0.24
N LYS A 110 8.87 1.41 -0.20
CA LYS A 110 9.99 0.84 0.56
C LYS A 110 10.21 1.57 1.87
N LEU A 111 10.30 2.90 1.84
CA LEU A 111 10.46 3.72 3.04
C LEU A 111 9.30 3.51 4.01
N SER A 112 8.06 3.51 3.53
CA SER A 112 6.88 3.26 4.37
C SER A 112 6.99 1.92 5.08
N LYS A 113 7.30 0.84 4.36
CA LYS A 113 7.46 -0.51 4.93
C LYS A 113 8.58 -0.57 5.96
N ASP A 114 9.73 0.02 5.65
CA ASP A 114 10.87 0.07 6.56
C ASP A 114 10.54 0.83 7.85
N LEU A 115 9.87 1.98 7.75
CA LEU A 115 9.39 2.75 8.90
C LEU A 115 8.39 1.96 9.73
N HIS A 116 7.45 1.24 9.09
CA HIS A 116 6.51 0.38 9.80
C HIS A 116 7.24 -0.69 10.63
N ARG A 117 8.30 -1.29 10.08
CA ARG A 117 9.11 -2.28 10.80
C ARG A 117 9.94 -1.67 11.91
N ARG A 118 10.66 -0.59 11.63
CA ARG A 118 11.57 0.08 12.59
C ARG A 118 10.82 0.58 13.81
N GLU A 119 9.62 1.13 13.61
CA GLU A 119 8.79 1.64 14.71
C GLU A 119 7.87 0.56 15.31
N GLY A 120 7.96 -0.70 14.87
CA GLY A 120 7.23 -1.82 15.45
C GLY A 120 5.71 -1.72 15.30
N LEU A 121 5.23 -1.15 14.20
CA LEU A 121 3.80 -1.05 13.92
C LEU A 121 3.20 -2.43 13.64
N ALA A 122 2.19 -2.81 14.43
CA ALA A 122 1.53 -4.12 14.32
C ALA A 122 0.66 -4.28 13.05
N THR A 123 0.27 -3.16 12.44
CA THR A 123 -0.56 -3.13 11.24
C THR A 123 0.11 -2.26 10.19
N TYR A 124 0.19 -2.76 8.96
CA TYR A 124 0.65 -1.98 7.82
C TYR A 124 -0.52 -1.18 7.22
N HIS A 125 -0.28 0.12 7.05
CA HIS A 125 -1.14 0.99 6.27
C HIS A 125 -0.30 1.72 5.21
N PRO A 126 -0.66 1.65 3.92
CA PRO A 126 0.04 2.41 2.86
C PRO A 126 0.10 3.90 3.19
N PRO A 127 1.15 4.68 2.88
CA PRO A 127 1.22 6.08 3.33
C PRO A 127 0.18 6.98 2.63
N VAL A 128 -0.23 8.09 3.27
CA VAL A 128 -0.84 9.22 2.54
C VAL A 128 0.27 9.99 1.84
N LEU A 129 0.11 10.25 0.54
CA LEU A 129 1.01 11.14 -0.20
C LEU A 129 0.31 12.49 -0.39
N MET A 130 0.96 13.57 0.04
CA MET A 130 0.38 14.90 -0.09
C MET A 130 1.43 15.97 -0.42
N GLY A 131 0.97 17.08 -0.99
CA GLY A 131 1.83 18.24 -1.23
C GLY A 131 1.06 19.51 -1.55
N LEU A 132 1.80 20.61 -1.62
CA LEU A 132 1.36 21.94 -2.07
C LEU A 132 2.06 22.28 -3.40
N GLY A 133 1.39 22.98 -4.30
CA GLY A 133 2.02 23.60 -5.47
C GLY A 133 2.77 22.60 -6.37
N ASP A 134 4.06 22.79 -6.55
CA ASP A 134 4.91 21.86 -7.33
C ASP A 134 5.00 20.47 -6.67
N GLY A 135 4.97 20.40 -5.35
CA GLY A 135 4.91 19.14 -4.60
C GLY A 135 3.60 18.41 -4.83
N ALA A 136 2.48 19.14 -4.86
CA ALA A 136 1.18 18.59 -5.24
C ALA A 136 1.17 18.07 -6.70
N THR A 137 1.87 18.77 -7.59
CA THR A 137 2.03 18.37 -9.00
C THR A 137 2.78 17.04 -9.10
N LEU A 138 3.89 16.89 -8.34
CA LEU A 138 4.64 15.64 -8.29
C LEU A 138 3.81 14.50 -7.69
N ALA A 139 3.03 14.76 -6.62
CA ALA A 139 2.16 13.75 -6.02
C ALA A 139 1.12 13.19 -7.02
N LEU A 140 0.54 14.05 -7.87
CA LEU A 140 -0.35 13.61 -8.95
C LEU A 140 0.40 12.80 -10.01
N ALA A 141 1.60 13.21 -10.39
CA ALA A 141 2.41 12.46 -11.36
C ALA A 141 2.84 11.07 -10.81
N MET A 142 3.13 10.97 -9.51
CA MET A 142 3.41 9.68 -8.83
C MET A 142 2.18 8.77 -8.83
N THR A 143 0.97 9.32 -8.76
CA THR A 143 -0.27 8.54 -8.88
C THR A 143 -0.34 7.80 -10.22
N ALA A 144 0.19 8.38 -11.31
CA ALA A 144 0.24 7.74 -12.61
C ALA A 144 1.18 6.51 -12.67
N GLN A 145 2.08 6.34 -11.71
CA GLN A 145 2.99 5.19 -11.60
C GLN A 145 2.58 4.20 -10.52
N SER A 146 1.63 4.58 -9.66
CA SER A 146 1.33 3.85 -8.43
C SER A 146 0.58 2.56 -8.76
N PRO A 147 1.08 1.39 -8.32
CA PRO A 147 0.26 0.20 -8.26
C PRO A 147 -0.88 0.39 -7.26
N ASP A 148 -1.94 -0.41 -7.42
CA ASP A 148 -3.05 -0.41 -6.48
C ASP A 148 -2.56 -0.71 -5.05
N ALA A 149 -3.19 -0.06 -4.08
CA ALA A 149 -2.92 -0.24 -2.65
C ALA A 149 -1.49 0.10 -2.19
N THR A 150 -0.66 0.75 -3.02
CA THR A 150 0.68 1.22 -2.63
C THR A 150 0.64 2.56 -1.87
N ILE A 151 -0.31 3.44 -2.22
CA ILE A 151 -0.57 4.72 -1.55
C ILE A 151 -2.01 4.69 -1.05
N ALA A 152 -2.26 5.15 0.18
CA ALA A 152 -3.62 5.11 0.74
C ALA A 152 -4.53 6.21 0.17
N GLU A 153 -3.98 7.41 -0.01
CA GLU A 153 -4.67 8.56 -0.60
C GLU A 153 -3.62 9.52 -1.17
N THR A 154 -3.90 10.13 -2.33
CA THR A 154 -3.14 11.27 -2.85
C THR A 154 -3.93 12.55 -2.60
N LEU A 155 -3.37 13.50 -1.84
CA LEU A 155 -3.91 14.85 -1.67
C LEU A 155 -3.01 15.88 -2.36
N ALA A 156 -3.51 16.49 -3.43
CA ALA A 156 -2.79 17.52 -4.17
C ALA A 156 -3.46 18.88 -3.96
N VAL A 157 -2.78 19.79 -3.27
CA VAL A 157 -3.30 21.14 -3.01
C VAL A 157 -2.63 22.16 -3.92
N ASN A 158 -3.44 22.93 -4.66
CA ASN A 158 -2.98 23.87 -5.68
C ASN A 158 -1.94 23.29 -6.66
N PRO A 159 -2.14 22.08 -7.23
CA PRO A 159 -1.17 21.54 -8.17
C PRO A 159 -1.01 22.46 -9.38
N GLY A 160 0.22 22.61 -9.85
CA GLY A 160 0.55 23.10 -11.18
C GLY A 160 0.29 22.04 -12.25
N ALA A 161 1.05 22.10 -13.34
CA ALA A 161 0.85 21.24 -14.51
C ALA A 161 2.13 20.58 -15.04
N VAL A 162 3.30 20.99 -14.56
CA VAL A 162 4.59 20.64 -15.17
C VAL A 162 5.53 20.07 -14.13
N ILE A 163 6.12 18.91 -14.43
CA ILE A 163 7.22 18.35 -13.66
C ILE A 163 8.54 18.81 -14.29
N PRO A 164 9.42 19.54 -13.58
CA PRO A 164 10.63 20.14 -14.12
C PRO A 164 11.81 19.15 -14.21
N LEU A 165 11.55 18.00 -14.82
CA LEU A 165 12.52 16.94 -15.09
C LEU A 165 12.57 16.66 -16.60
N GLU A 166 13.78 16.44 -17.11
CA GLU A 166 13.99 15.99 -18.49
C GLU A 166 13.71 14.49 -18.63
N THR A 167 14.17 13.70 -17.65
CA THR A 167 13.88 12.27 -17.56
C THR A 167 12.42 12.06 -17.22
N GLN A 168 11.73 11.26 -18.03
CA GLN A 168 10.32 10.98 -17.84
C GLN A 168 10.05 10.03 -16.67
N LEU A 169 8.85 10.07 -16.11
CA LEU A 169 8.35 9.04 -15.22
C LEU A 169 8.05 7.72 -15.96
N CYS A 170 8.37 6.59 -15.33
CA CYS A 170 7.98 5.25 -15.74
C CYS A 170 6.46 5.07 -15.57
N THR A 171 5.69 5.43 -16.60
CA THR A 171 4.23 5.28 -16.62
C THR A 171 3.73 5.16 -18.06
N PRO A 172 2.68 4.36 -18.30
CA PRO A 172 1.95 4.34 -19.57
C PRO A 172 1.00 5.54 -19.74
N ALA A 173 0.83 6.39 -18.71
CA ALA A 173 -0.01 7.57 -18.78
C ALA A 173 0.39 8.52 -19.91
N PRO A 174 -0.58 9.27 -20.50
CA PRO A 174 -0.27 10.32 -21.45
C PRO A 174 0.72 11.32 -20.85
N LYS A 175 1.78 11.65 -21.60
CA LYS A 175 2.83 12.57 -21.19
C LYS A 175 3.18 13.48 -22.35
N THR A 176 3.29 14.77 -22.08
CA THR A 176 3.52 15.79 -23.10
C THR A 176 4.69 16.67 -22.68
N PRO A 177 5.80 16.66 -23.43
CA PRO A 177 6.87 17.64 -23.25
C PRO A 177 6.32 19.05 -23.45
N VAL A 178 6.61 19.93 -22.51
CA VAL A 178 6.20 21.34 -22.52
C VAL A 178 7.41 22.21 -22.16
N ALA A 179 7.26 23.54 -22.24
CA ALA A 179 8.32 24.43 -21.78
C ALA A 179 8.60 24.19 -20.29
N GLY A 180 9.86 23.89 -19.96
CA GLY A 180 10.32 23.70 -18.58
C GLY A 180 10.16 22.28 -18.02
N GLY A 181 9.61 21.32 -18.77
CA GLY A 181 9.49 19.94 -18.28
C GLY A 181 8.45 19.11 -19.01
N ILE A 182 7.76 18.23 -18.26
CA ILE A 182 6.77 17.30 -18.81
C ILE A 182 5.44 17.44 -18.03
N SER A 183 4.33 17.55 -18.75
CA SER A 183 2.98 17.46 -18.19
C SER A 183 2.49 16.00 -18.27
N TYR A 184 1.92 15.49 -17.17
CA TYR A 184 1.45 14.11 -17.07
C TYR A 184 -0.07 14.05 -16.92
N GLY A 185 -0.71 13.13 -17.64
CA GLY A 185 -2.04 12.62 -17.30
C GLY A 185 -1.95 11.50 -16.24
N LEU A 186 -3.06 10.78 -16.04
CA LEU A 186 -3.07 9.54 -15.26
C LEU A 186 -3.19 8.32 -16.19
N THR A 187 -2.78 7.16 -15.67
CA THR A 187 -2.87 5.89 -16.40
C THR A 187 -4.34 5.58 -16.71
N PRO A 188 -4.69 5.23 -17.96
CA PRO A 188 -6.07 4.91 -18.31
C PRO A 188 -6.63 3.76 -17.46
N GLY A 189 -7.80 3.96 -16.85
CA GLY A 189 -8.46 2.95 -16.02
C GLY A 189 -8.99 3.55 -14.73
N ASP A 190 -9.21 2.69 -13.74
CA ASP A 190 -9.54 3.10 -12.39
C ASP A 190 -8.32 3.74 -11.70
N LEU A 191 -8.58 4.61 -10.74
CA LEU A 191 -7.50 5.22 -9.95
C LEU A 191 -6.92 4.17 -8.98
N PRO A 192 -5.59 4.06 -8.86
CA PRO A 192 -4.95 3.08 -7.97
C PRO A 192 -5.17 3.39 -6.48
N GLN A 193 -5.56 4.63 -6.17
CA GLN A 193 -5.96 5.10 -4.85
C GLN A 193 -6.94 6.28 -4.99
N PRO A 194 -7.68 6.65 -3.93
CA PRO A 194 -8.40 7.91 -3.88
C PRO A 194 -7.49 9.10 -4.16
N VAL A 195 -7.92 9.99 -5.06
CA VAL A 195 -7.22 11.24 -5.39
C VAL A 195 -8.12 12.42 -5.06
N THR A 196 -7.64 13.30 -4.20
CA THR A 196 -8.28 14.59 -3.89
C THR A 196 -7.41 15.72 -4.41
N ILE A 197 -7.96 16.56 -5.28
CA ILE A 197 -7.36 17.82 -5.72
C ILE A 197 -8.11 18.96 -5.05
N ALA A 198 -7.44 19.73 -4.21
CA ALA A 198 -8.04 20.89 -3.53
C ALA A 198 -7.44 22.19 -4.09
N LEU A 199 -8.31 23.10 -4.53
CA LEU A 199 -7.95 24.37 -5.15
C LEU A 199 -8.30 25.50 -4.18
N GLY A 200 -7.28 26.06 -3.54
CA GLY A 200 -7.36 27.25 -2.71
C GLY A 200 -7.55 28.53 -3.53
N SER A 201 -7.71 29.66 -2.82
CA SER A 201 -7.93 30.98 -3.43
C SER A 201 -6.78 31.46 -4.32
N ASP A 202 -5.59 30.93 -4.08
CA ASP A 202 -4.31 31.21 -4.74
C ASP A 202 -3.92 30.14 -5.79
N ALA A 203 -4.80 29.18 -6.10
CA ALA A 203 -4.54 28.21 -7.16
C ALA A 203 -4.42 28.89 -8.53
N THR A 204 -3.36 28.56 -9.27
CA THR A 204 -3.03 29.19 -10.56
C THR A 204 -4.03 28.80 -11.67
N PRO A 205 -4.24 29.67 -12.67
CA PRO A 205 -5.05 29.33 -13.84
C PRO A 205 -4.58 28.05 -14.56
N GLU A 206 -3.27 27.87 -14.67
CA GLU A 206 -2.66 26.69 -15.28
C GLU A 206 -2.98 25.41 -14.49
N GLY A 207 -2.82 25.46 -13.17
CA GLY A 207 -3.15 24.35 -12.26
C GLY A 207 -4.63 23.96 -12.31
N ARG A 208 -5.52 24.96 -12.37
CA ARG A 208 -6.97 24.75 -12.54
C ARG A 208 -7.29 24.10 -13.88
N ALA A 209 -6.66 24.53 -14.96
CA ALA A 209 -6.85 23.94 -16.29
C ALA A 209 -6.38 22.49 -16.33
N HIS A 210 -5.21 22.19 -15.74
CA HIS A 210 -4.69 20.83 -15.64
C HIS A 210 -5.60 19.93 -14.80
N THR A 211 -6.05 20.42 -13.64
CA THR A 211 -7.03 19.73 -12.78
C THR A 211 -8.31 19.38 -13.55
N ALA A 212 -8.85 20.32 -14.35
CA ALA A 212 -10.03 20.07 -15.16
C ALA A 212 -9.80 18.98 -16.22
N ALA A 213 -8.62 18.95 -16.86
CA ALA A 213 -8.26 17.91 -17.83
C ALA A 213 -8.12 16.53 -17.17
N LEU A 214 -7.51 16.46 -15.98
CA LEU A 214 -7.43 15.22 -15.20
C LEU A 214 -8.83 14.73 -14.80
N LYS A 215 -9.69 15.61 -14.27
CA LYS A 215 -11.07 15.27 -13.88
C LYS A 215 -11.93 14.81 -15.06
N GLN A 216 -11.69 15.36 -16.26
CA GLN A 216 -12.39 14.95 -17.47
C GLN A 216 -12.07 13.51 -17.87
N THR A 217 -10.81 13.09 -17.73
CA THR A 217 -10.37 11.73 -18.08
C THR A 217 -10.62 10.74 -16.94
N HIS A 218 -10.57 11.19 -15.69
CA HIS A 218 -10.73 10.39 -14.49
C HIS A 218 -11.83 11.00 -13.60
N PRO A 219 -13.11 10.71 -13.87
CA PRO A 219 -14.24 11.30 -13.14
C PRO A 219 -14.28 10.90 -11.66
N ALA A 220 -13.52 9.90 -11.24
CA ALA A 220 -13.40 9.49 -9.84
C ALA A 220 -12.56 10.46 -8.97
N ILE A 221 -11.75 11.35 -9.57
CA ILE A 221 -10.98 12.36 -8.82
C ILE A 221 -11.92 13.28 -8.05
N THR A 222 -11.71 13.46 -6.75
CA THR A 222 -12.46 14.46 -5.98
C THR A 222 -11.81 15.84 -6.17
N VAL A 223 -12.57 16.81 -6.66
CA VAL A 223 -12.08 18.20 -6.80
C VAL A 223 -12.82 19.09 -5.82
N MET A 224 -12.08 19.83 -5.02
CA MET A 224 -12.60 20.75 -3.99
C MET A 224 -12.17 22.17 -4.30
N GLU A 225 -13.09 23.12 -4.18
CA GLU A 225 -12.81 24.55 -4.30
C GLU A 225 -12.90 25.19 -2.92
N SER A 226 -11.90 25.98 -2.56
CA SER A 226 -11.84 26.69 -1.28
C SER A 226 -11.59 28.18 -1.48
N ARG A 227 -12.10 28.97 -0.54
CA ARG A 227 -11.83 30.41 -0.46
C ARG A 227 -10.60 30.73 0.40
N SER A 228 -10.05 29.73 1.08
CA SER A 228 -8.82 29.86 1.87
C SER A 228 -7.59 29.66 0.97
N PRO A 229 -6.43 30.25 1.34
CA PRO A 229 -5.16 29.95 0.69
C PRO A 229 -4.81 28.46 0.73
N GLY A 230 -4.03 27.99 -0.23
CA GLY A 230 -3.68 26.58 -0.40
C GLY A 230 -3.06 25.97 0.85
N LEU A 231 -2.21 26.71 1.56
CA LEU A 231 -1.58 26.19 2.77
C LEU A 231 -2.59 25.85 3.88
N ASP A 232 -3.59 26.71 4.11
CA ASP A 232 -4.65 26.44 5.08
C ASP A 232 -5.52 25.24 4.64
N VAL A 233 -5.73 25.11 3.33
CA VAL A 233 -6.43 23.94 2.75
C VAL A 233 -5.61 22.67 2.95
N LEU A 234 -4.29 22.70 2.76
CA LEU A 234 -3.41 21.55 2.98
C LEU A 234 -3.39 21.12 4.45
N GLU A 235 -3.33 22.05 5.39
CA GLU A 235 -3.40 21.76 6.82
C GLU A 235 -4.72 21.04 7.17
N GLU A 236 -5.86 21.61 6.77
CA GLU A 236 -7.18 21.06 7.06
C GLU A 236 -7.41 19.70 6.37
N GLN A 237 -7.20 19.65 5.05
CA GLN A 237 -7.49 18.45 4.26
C GLN A 237 -6.44 17.36 4.47
N GLY A 238 -5.19 17.72 4.76
CA GLY A 238 -4.12 16.77 5.10
C GLY A 238 -4.43 16.01 6.38
N VAL A 239 -4.84 16.72 7.44
CA VAL A 239 -5.30 16.10 8.68
C VAL A 239 -6.53 15.21 8.43
N ALA A 240 -7.49 15.68 7.63
CA ALA A 240 -8.68 14.90 7.31
C ALA A 240 -8.36 13.62 6.53
N ALA A 241 -7.45 13.68 5.55
CA ALA A 241 -6.99 12.53 4.77
C ALA A 241 -6.30 11.48 5.66
N PHE A 242 -5.38 11.93 6.51
CA PHE A 242 -4.71 11.05 7.46
C PHE A 242 -5.70 10.35 8.42
N GLN A 243 -6.66 11.11 8.96
CA GLN A 243 -7.66 10.55 9.87
C GLN A 243 -8.59 9.54 9.19
N ARG A 244 -9.00 9.79 7.94
CA ARG A 244 -9.79 8.81 7.16
C ARG A 244 -9.07 7.48 7.04
N GLN A 245 -7.78 7.53 6.70
CA GLN A 245 -6.97 6.33 6.59
C GLN A 245 -6.85 5.60 7.94
N ALA A 246 -6.50 6.32 9.00
CA ALA A 246 -6.36 5.74 10.34
C ALA A 246 -7.67 5.15 10.89
N ALA A 247 -8.82 5.69 10.46
CA ALA A 247 -10.15 5.25 10.88
C ALA A 247 -10.81 4.21 9.96
N ALA A 248 -10.15 3.80 8.86
CA ALA A 248 -10.73 2.90 7.87
C ALA A 248 -11.04 1.50 8.48
N SER A 249 -12.28 1.31 8.93
CA SER A 249 -12.77 0.06 9.49
C SER A 249 -12.75 -1.04 8.44
N GLN A 250 -12.14 -2.17 8.77
CA GLN A 250 -12.10 -3.32 7.87
C GLN A 250 -13.27 -4.27 8.19
N PRO A 251 -13.98 -4.81 7.19
CA PRO A 251 -15.03 -5.80 7.43
C PRO A 251 -14.49 -6.99 8.26
N LEU A 252 -15.22 -7.39 9.31
CA LEU A 252 -14.82 -8.44 10.26
C LEU A 252 -13.53 -8.14 11.05
N ASP A 253 -13.07 -6.89 11.06
CA ASP A 253 -11.76 -6.47 11.58
C ASP A 253 -10.60 -7.18 10.88
N LEU A 254 -10.78 -7.55 9.60
CA LEU A 254 -9.79 -8.23 8.76
C LEU A 254 -9.52 -7.42 7.49
N PRO A 255 -8.28 -7.31 7.01
CA PRO A 255 -7.95 -6.59 5.77
C PRO A 255 -8.48 -7.34 4.54
N ILE A 256 -9.79 -7.25 4.31
CA ILE A 256 -10.51 -7.95 3.25
C ILE A 256 -11.24 -6.97 2.34
N VAL A 257 -11.28 -7.34 1.06
CA VAL A 257 -12.04 -6.66 0.01
C VAL A 257 -13.20 -7.56 -0.39
N VAL A 258 -14.42 -7.01 -0.38
CA VAL A 258 -15.62 -7.74 -0.77
C VAL A 258 -16.06 -7.27 -2.15
N ILE A 259 -16.04 -8.17 -3.12
CA ILE A 259 -16.49 -7.93 -4.49
C ILE A 259 -17.81 -8.68 -4.68
N ASP A 260 -18.90 -7.93 -4.69
CA ASP A 260 -20.23 -8.49 -4.90
C ASP A 260 -20.42 -8.92 -6.36
N ALA A 261 -21.00 -10.10 -6.56
CA ALA A 261 -21.53 -10.52 -7.85
C ALA A 261 -22.95 -11.06 -7.64
N LYS A 262 -23.78 -11.05 -8.69
CA LYS A 262 -25.00 -11.85 -8.68
C LYS A 262 -24.60 -13.32 -8.88
N PRO A 263 -24.76 -14.21 -7.88
CA PRO A 263 -24.25 -15.58 -8.01
C PRO A 263 -24.89 -16.31 -9.18
N ARG A 264 -24.06 -16.79 -10.11
CA ARG A 264 -24.44 -17.69 -11.21
C ARG A 264 -24.14 -19.15 -10.89
N PHE A 265 -23.36 -19.38 -9.85
CA PHE A 265 -22.98 -20.69 -9.31
C PHE A 265 -23.34 -20.74 -7.82
N ASP A 266 -23.49 -21.94 -7.26
CA ASP A 266 -23.65 -22.15 -5.81
C ASP A 266 -22.29 -22.02 -5.07
N THR A 267 -21.45 -21.09 -5.52
CA THR A 267 -20.03 -20.97 -5.13
C THR A 267 -19.65 -19.50 -4.99
N MET A 268 -18.91 -19.19 -3.93
CA MET A 268 -18.10 -17.97 -3.81
C MET A 268 -16.60 -18.31 -3.83
N ALA A 269 -15.76 -17.34 -4.14
CA ALA A 269 -14.30 -17.47 -4.02
C ALA A 269 -13.77 -16.67 -2.83
N ILE A 270 -12.75 -17.21 -2.17
CA ILE A 270 -11.92 -16.49 -1.21
C ILE A 270 -10.49 -16.53 -1.75
N ILE A 271 -9.92 -15.35 -2.01
CA ILE A 271 -8.59 -15.20 -2.61
C ILE A 271 -7.63 -14.68 -1.54
N TYR A 272 -6.53 -15.38 -1.29
CA TYR A 272 -5.40 -14.87 -0.52
C TYR A 272 -4.34 -14.36 -1.50
N SER A 273 -4.01 -13.07 -1.39
CA SER A 273 -3.08 -12.41 -2.30
C SER A 273 -1.64 -12.90 -2.14
N GLY A 274 -0.78 -12.44 -3.05
CA GLY A 274 0.67 -12.47 -2.84
C GLY A 274 1.11 -11.60 -1.65
N ASP A 275 2.40 -11.67 -1.33
CA ASP A 275 3.03 -10.89 -0.25
C ASP A 275 3.06 -9.37 -0.49
N GLY A 276 2.78 -8.96 -1.72
CA GLY A 276 2.57 -7.58 -2.14
C GLY A 276 1.22 -6.97 -1.73
N GLY A 277 0.29 -7.77 -1.22
CA GLY A 277 -1.07 -7.34 -0.88
C GLY A 277 -2.07 -7.48 -2.03
N TRP A 278 -3.29 -6.99 -1.83
CA TRP A 278 -4.40 -7.12 -2.77
C TRP A 278 -4.23 -6.18 -3.99
N ARG A 279 -3.50 -6.61 -5.02
CA ARG A 279 -3.13 -5.80 -6.20
C ARG A 279 -3.08 -6.61 -7.49
N ASP A 280 -3.01 -5.93 -8.63
CA ASP A 280 -2.79 -6.47 -9.99
C ASP A 280 -3.39 -7.86 -10.25
N ILE A 281 -2.61 -8.94 -10.11
CA ILE A 281 -3.03 -10.32 -10.39
C ILE A 281 -4.26 -10.75 -9.57
N ASP A 282 -4.27 -10.41 -8.28
CA ASP A 282 -5.31 -10.82 -7.34
C ASP A 282 -6.61 -10.07 -7.60
N GLN A 283 -6.50 -8.76 -7.89
CA GLN A 283 -7.63 -7.91 -8.25
C GLN A 283 -8.24 -8.33 -9.58
N GLN A 284 -7.41 -8.57 -10.60
CA GLN A 284 -7.87 -8.97 -11.92
C GLN A 284 -8.54 -10.35 -11.90
N ILE A 285 -7.98 -11.33 -11.19
CA ILE A 285 -8.66 -12.63 -10.99
C ILE A 285 -10.01 -12.42 -10.28
N GLY A 286 -10.05 -11.59 -9.23
CA GLY A 286 -11.28 -11.24 -8.54
C GLY A 286 -12.34 -10.63 -9.46
N ALA A 287 -11.95 -9.67 -10.29
CA ALA A 287 -12.81 -9.01 -11.27
C ALA A 287 -13.34 -10.00 -12.33
N TYR A 288 -12.48 -10.83 -12.91
CA TYR A 288 -12.91 -11.83 -13.89
C TYR A 288 -13.83 -12.90 -13.31
N LEU A 289 -13.68 -13.25 -12.03
CA LEU A 289 -14.62 -14.12 -11.32
C LEU A 289 -15.97 -13.42 -11.08
N GLU A 290 -15.95 -12.15 -10.69
CA GLU A 290 -17.16 -11.33 -10.52
C GLU A 290 -17.94 -11.19 -11.83
N GLU A 291 -17.26 -10.85 -12.94
CA GLU A 291 -17.83 -10.83 -14.29
C GLU A 291 -18.48 -12.17 -14.67
N ALA A 292 -17.90 -13.28 -14.24
CA ALA A 292 -18.42 -14.62 -14.46
C ALA A 292 -19.59 -15.00 -13.50
N GLY A 293 -19.90 -14.17 -12.51
CA GLY A 293 -20.96 -14.37 -11.53
C GLY A 293 -20.55 -15.20 -10.31
N VAL A 294 -19.27 -15.17 -9.93
CA VAL A 294 -18.75 -15.75 -8.69
C VAL A 294 -18.42 -14.59 -7.74
N PRO A 295 -19.16 -14.41 -6.62
CA PRO A 295 -18.80 -13.39 -5.63
C PRO A 295 -17.43 -13.70 -4.99
N VAL A 296 -16.67 -12.66 -4.68
CA VAL A 296 -15.28 -12.80 -4.20
C VAL A 296 -15.08 -12.07 -2.86
N VAL A 297 -14.34 -12.71 -1.96
CA VAL A 297 -13.66 -12.03 -0.85
C VAL A 297 -12.16 -12.14 -1.09
N GLY A 298 -11.50 -11.00 -1.30
CA GLY A 298 -10.04 -10.89 -1.32
C GLY A 298 -9.49 -10.68 0.09
N VAL A 299 -8.44 -11.38 0.45
CA VAL A 299 -7.67 -11.19 1.69
C VAL A 299 -6.32 -10.58 1.30
N ASP A 300 -6.07 -9.37 1.78
CA ASP A 300 -4.79 -8.68 1.61
C ASP A 300 -3.75 -9.30 2.54
N ALA A 301 -2.94 -10.21 1.98
CA ALA A 301 -1.97 -10.98 2.72
C ALA A 301 -0.87 -10.09 3.32
N LEU A 302 -0.46 -9.02 2.63
CA LEU A 302 0.50 -8.03 3.15
C LEU A 302 0.05 -7.48 4.50
N ARG A 303 -1.21 -7.05 4.59
CA ARG A 303 -1.75 -6.46 5.82
C ARG A 303 -2.08 -7.50 6.87
N TYR A 304 -2.59 -8.67 6.46
CA TYR A 304 -2.98 -9.74 7.39
C TYR A 304 -1.76 -10.39 8.06
N PHE A 305 -0.71 -10.68 7.28
CA PHE A 305 0.52 -11.32 7.71
C PHE A 305 1.67 -10.31 7.92
N TRP A 306 1.34 -9.02 8.10
CA TRP A 306 2.34 -8.03 8.51
C TRP A 306 2.99 -8.43 9.83
N SER A 307 2.21 -8.98 10.75
CA SER A 307 2.72 -9.69 11.92
C SER A 307 2.50 -11.19 11.76
N GLU A 308 3.32 -12.00 12.42
CA GLU A 308 3.20 -13.46 12.38
C GLU A 308 1.80 -13.92 12.84
N GLN A 309 1.18 -14.77 12.02
CA GLN A 309 -0.06 -15.46 12.31
C GLN A 309 0.21 -16.96 12.49
N SER A 310 -0.76 -17.70 13.04
CA SER A 310 -0.71 -19.17 13.08
C SER A 310 -1.69 -19.77 12.08
N PRO A 311 -1.46 -20.98 11.57
CA PRO A 311 -2.44 -21.72 10.78
C PRO A 311 -3.81 -21.82 11.45
N GLU A 312 -3.85 -21.97 12.78
CA GLU A 312 -5.08 -22.00 13.58
C GLU A 312 -5.81 -20.66 13.57
N GLN A 313 -5.10 -19.55 13.76
CA GLN A 313 -5.69 -18.21 13.72
C GLN A 313 -6.22 -17.89 12.32
N THR A 314 -5.42 -18.16 11.28
CA THR A 314 -5.82 -17.97 9.88
C THR A 314 -7.05 -18.81 9.54
N ALA A 315 -7.13 -20.05 10.02
CA ALA A 315 -8.30 -20.90 9.81
C ALA A 315 -9.54 -20.37 10.53
N ALA A 316 -9.41 -19.88 11.76
CA ALA A 316 -10.52 -19.29 12.50
C ALA A 316 -11.08 -18.05 11.78
N ASP A 317 -10.20 -17.18 11.25
CA ASP A 317 -10.62 -16.02 10.47
C ASP A 317 -11.23 -16.40 9.12
N LEU A 318 -10.66 -17.40 8.44
CA LEU A 318 -11.26 -17.96 7.23
C LEU A 318 -12.66 -18.52 7.49
N SER A 319 -12.88 -19.23 8.60
CA SER A 319 -14.21 -19.70 9.01
C SER A 319 -15.20 -18.54 9.21
N ARG A 320 -14.77 -17.41 9.81
CA ARG A 320 -15.62 -16.20 9.93
C ARG A 320 -15.99 -15.64 8.57
N ILE A 321 -15.02 -15.55 7.64
CA ILE A 321 -15.26 -15.08 6.27
C ILE A 321 -16.27 -15.99 5.57
N ILE A 322 -16.04 -17.31 5.60
CA ILE A 322 -16.92 -18.33 5.00
C ILE A 322 -18.36 -18.19 5.53
N ALA A 323 -18.53 -18.14 6.85
CA ALA A 323 -19.85 -18.10 7.47
C ALA A 323 -20.66 -16.85 7.06
N VAL A 324 -20.03 -15.68 7.15
CA VAL A 324 -20.67 -14.39 6.86
C VAL A 324 -21.06 -14.29 5.39
N HIS A 325 -20.16 -14.67 4.50
CA HIS A 325 -20.31 -14.39 3.08
C HIS A 325 -21.13 -15.45 2.34
N LYS A 326 -21.08 -16.72 2.77
CA LYS A 326 -22.05 -17.73 2.29
C LYS A 326 -23.49 -17.32 2.62
N ALA A 327 -23.71 -16.80 3.82
CA ALA A 327 -25.03 -16.30 4.23
C ALA A 327 -25.45 -15.08 3.40
N ARG A 328 -24.54 -14.12 3.19
CA ARG A 328 -24.77 -12.91 2.36
C ARG A 328 -25.22 -13.27 0.94
N TRP A 329 -24.50 -14.16 0.26
CA TRP A 329 -24.75 -14.49 -1.14
C TRP A 329 -25.63 -15.72 -1.37
N LYS A 330 -26.04 -16.41 -0.29
CA LYS A 330 -26.88 -17.61 -0.35
C LYS A 330 -26.27 -18.73 -1.19
N VAL A 331 -24.95 -18.92 -1.05
CA VAL A 331 -24.19 -20.00 -1.70
C VAL A 331 -23.71 -21.02 -0.67
N SER A 332 -23.56 -22.28 -1.07
CA SER A 332 -23.15 -23.37 -0.19
C SER A 332 -21.68 -23.76 -0.30
N LYS A 333 -21.04 -23.44 -1.44
CA LYS A 333 -19.65 -23.82 -1.74
C LYS A 333 -18.68 -22.64 -1.72
N VAL A 334 -17.43 -22.96 -1.44
CA VAL A 334 -16.30 -22.03 -1.44
C VAL A 334 -15.18 -22.59 -2.30
N VAL A 335 -14.53 -21.76 -3.10
CA VAL A 335 -13.20 -22.08 -3.66
C VAL A 335 -12.18 -21.20 -2.96
N LEU A 336 -11.10 -21.82 -2.49
CA LEU A 336 -9.96 -21.09 -1.94
C LEU A 336 -8.95 -20.91 -3.06
N ILE A 337 -8.51 -19.68 -3.28
CA ILE A 337 -7.53 -19.34 -4.30
C ILE A 337 -6.37 -18.65 -3.58
N GLY A 338 -5.14 -19.08 -3.83
CA GLY A 338 -3.95 -18.45 -3.27
C GLY A 338 -2.95 -18.16 -4.37
N TYR A 339 -2.38 -16.97 -4.36
CA TYR A 339 -1.26 -16.60 -5.23
C TYR A 339 0.02 -16.44 -4.42
N SER A 340 1.12 -17.07 -4.88
CA SER A 340 2.46 -16.95 -4.28
C SER A 340 2.40 -17.23 -2.76
N PHE A 341 2.68 -16.22 -1.93
CA PHE A 341 2.50 -16.28 -0.48
C PHE A 341 1.15 -16.88 -0.05
N GLY A 342 0.04 -16.43 -0.64
CA GLY A 342 -1.29 -16.97 -0.40
C GLY A 342 -1.44 -18.44 -0.78
N ALA A 343 -0.76 -18.90 -1.84
CA ALA A 343 -0.71 -20.31 -2.22
C ALA A 343 0.01 -21.15 -1.17
N ASN A 344 1.09 -20.61 -0.59
CA ASN A 344 1.91 -21.32 0.39
C ASN A 344 1.18 -21.54 1.74
N ILE A 345 0.39 -20.57 2.19
CA ILE A 345 -0.29 -20.64 3.51
C ILE A 345 -1.60 -21.44 3.50
N LEU A 346 -2.27 -21.53 2.34
CA LEU A 346 -3.60 -22.13 2.26
C LEU A 346 -3.65 -23.63 2.62
N PRO A 347 -2.69 -24.48 2.23
CA PRO A 347 -2.71 -25.91 2.58
C PRO A 347 -2.73 -26.14 4.10
N ALA A 348 -1.82 -25.50 4.85
CA ALA A 348 -1.78 -25.61 6.30
C ALA A 348 -3.03 -25.02 6.96
N THR A 349 -3.50 -23.87 6.47
CA THR A 349 -4.73 -23.22 6.93
C THR A 349 -5.95 -24.11 6.75
N TYR A 350 -6.11 -24.74 5.57
CA TYR A 350 -7.23 -25.63 5.27
C TYR A 350 -7.32 -26.80 6.25
N LEU A 351 -6.19 -27.42 6.59
CA LEU A 351 -6.15 -28.55 7.53
C LEU A 351 -6.62 -28.18 8.94
N LYS A 352 -6.60 -26.89 9.30
CA LYS A 352 -7.05 -26.38 10.61
C LYS A 352 -8.50 -25.90 10.63
N LEU A 353 -9.17 -25.83 9.48
CA LEU A 353 -10.58 -25.49 9.41
C LEU A 353 -11.46 -26.52 10.13
N PRO A 354 -12.59 -26.10 10.74
CA PRO A 354 -13.63 -27.02 11.18
C PRO A 354 -14.12 -27.92 10.03
N ALA A 355 -14.53 -29.15 10.36
CA ALA A 355 -14.96 -30.13 9.35
C ALA A 355 -16.11 -29.64 8.45
N ASP A 356 -17.01 -28.81 8.98
CA ASP A 356 -18.13 -28.24 8.21
C ASP A 356 -17.64 -27.25 7.15
N ASP A 357 -16.64 -26.45 7.48
CA ASP A 357 -16.03 -25.50 6.55
C ASP A 357 -15.19 -26.23 5.51
N GLN A 358 -14.39 -27.23 5.91
CA GLN A 358 -13.65 -28.10 4.99
C GLN A 358 -14.56 -28.79 3.96
N ARG A 359 -15.78 -29.19 4.37
CA ARG A 359 -16.80 -29.78 3.48
C ARG A 359 -17.41 -28.77 2.51
N SER A 360 -17.44 -27.49 2.88
CA SER A 360 -17.93 -26.42 2.01
C SER A 360 -16.90 -25.98 0.96
N VAL A 361 -15.61 -26.12 1.25
CA VAL A 361 -14.54 -25.85 0.29
C VAL A 361 -14.56 -26.92 -0.81
N SER A 362 -14.85 -26.53 -2.05
CA SER A 362 -14.86 -27.42 -3.21
C SER A 362 -13.44 -27.86 -3.57
N PHE A 363 -12.54 -26.90 -3.77
CA PHE A 363 -11.13 -27.12 -4.08
C PHE A 363 -10.28 -25.89 -3.70
N LEU A 364 -8.96 -26.08 -3.69
CA LEU A 364 -7.93 -25.06 -3.58
C LEU A 364 -7.31 -24.87 -4.96
N SER A 365 -7.21 -23.63 -5.44
CA SER A 365 -6.41 -23.24 -6.60
C SER A 365 -5.16 -22.51 -6.13
N LEU A 366 -3.99 -23.11 -6.34
CA LEU A 366 -2.70 -22.66 -5.83
C LEU A 366 -1.87 -22.16 -7.02
N LEU A 367 -1.74 -20.84 -7.15
CA LEU A 367 -1.05 -20.18 -8.24
C LEU A 367 0.37 -19.83 -7.77
N ALA A 368 1.38 -20.28 -8.52
CA ALA A 368 2.79 -20.04 -8.20
C ALA A 368 3.17 -20.53 -6.80
N LEU A 369 2.72 -21.75 -6.47
CA LEU A 369 3.02 -22.42 -5.21
C LEU A 369 4.53 -22.62 -5.07
N SER A 370 5.10 -22.33 -3.90
CA SER A 370 6.51 -22.58 -3.58
C SER A 370 6.66 -23.59 -2.43
N HIS A 371 7.91 -23.89 -2.05
CA HIS A 371 8.26 -24.82 -0.98
C HIS A 371 8.33 -24.20 0.43
N ALA A 372 7.96 -22.93 0.61
CA ALA A 372 8.09 -22.22 1.88
C ALA A 372 6.75 -21.63 2.37
N ALA A 373 6.21 -22.17 3.46
CA ALA A 373 5.10 -21.55 4.18
C ALA A 373 5.63 -20.66 5.32
N ASP A 374 5.56 -19.35 5.09
CA ASP A 374 5.78 -18.34 6.11
C ASP A 374 4.44 -17.67 6.42
N PHE A 375 4.03 -17.63 7.69
CA PHE A 375 2.82 -16.95 8.13
C PHE A 375 3.15 -15.53 8.63
N GLU A 376 4.19 -14.94 8.06
CA GLU A 376 4.69 -13.58 8.33
C GLU A 376 5.43 -13.09 7.10
N ILE A 377 5.13 -11.88 6.64
CA ILE A 377 5.82 -11.30 5.49
C ILE A 377 7.01 -10.48 5.97
N ALA A 378 8.21 -11.07 5.91
CA ALA A 378 9.43 -10.35 6.20
C ALA A 378 9.78 -9.36 5.07
N VAL A 379 10.27 -8.17 5.41
CA VAL A 379 10.74 -7.19 4.40
C VAL A 379 11.91 -7.74 3.57
N THR A 380 12.71 -8.66 4.14
CA THR A 380 13.78 -9.36 3.41
C THR A 380 13.24 -10.32 2.36
N GLY A 381 12.02 -10.87 2.54
CA GLY A 381 11.32 -11.68 1.55
C GLY A 381 11.19 -10.96 0.21
N TRP A 382 10.89 -9.66 0.26
CA TRP A 382 10.74 -8.80 -0.91
C TRP A 382 12.05 -8.46 -1.64
N LEU A 383 13.20 -8.69 -0.99
CA LEU A 383 14.53 -8.58 -1.60
C LEU A 383 14.99 -9.88 -2.26
N GLY A 384 14.07 -10.86 -2.44
CA GLY A 384 14.37 -12.16 -3.04
C GLY A 384 15.05 -13.14 -2.08
N VAL A 385 14.92 -12.94 -0.75
CA VAL A 385 15.43 -13.87 0.25
C VAL A 385 14.30 -14.78 0.69
N ALA A 386 14.46 -16.10 0.48
CA ALA A 386 13.49 -17.09 0.98
C ALA A 386 13.19 -16.85 2.47
N GLY A 387 11.91 -16.88 2.83
CA GLY A 387 11.50 -16.72 4.22
C GLY A 387 11.99 -17.87 5.09
N ALA A 388 11.74 -17.79 6.40
CA ALA A 388 12.30 -18.73 7.36
C ALA A 388 11.70 -20.15 7.25
N ALA A 389 10.68 -20.34 6.41
CA ALA A 389 9.89 -21.55 6.24
C ALA A 389 9.45 -22.15 7.60
N LYS A 390 9.08 -21.28 8.56
CA LYS A 390 8.78 -21.69 9.94
C LYS A 390 7.67 -22.73 10.02
N HIS A 391 6.76 -22.72 9.05
CA HIS A 391 5.63 -23.65 9.00
C HIS A 391 5.84 -24.82 8.03
N GLY A 392 7.05 -24.99 7.47
CA GLY A 392 7.40 -26.14 6.63
C GLY A 392 6.97 -26.00 5.16
N ASP A 393 6.94 -27.13 4.45
CA ASP A 393 6.66 -27.19 3.02
C ASP A 393 5.15 -27.31 2.75
N PRO A 394 4.53 -26.40 1.96
CA PRO A 394 3.15 -26.52 1.51
C PRO A 394 2.82 -27.87 0.85
N VAL A 395 3.78 -28.51 0.17
CA VAL A 395 3.62 -29.82 -0.47
C VAL A 395 3.34 -30.92 0.56
N ASP A 396 4.00 -30.87 1.72
CA ASP A 396 3.79 -31.83 2.80
C ASP A 396 2.38 -31.69 3.39
N HIS A 397 1.90 -30.46 3.57
CA HIS A 397 0.53 -30.21 4.00
C HIS A 397 -0.51 -30.72 2.99
N LEU A 398 -0.23 -30.57 1.69
CA LEU A 398 -1.13 -31.04 0.64
C LEU A 398 -1.34 -32.56 0.68
N ALA A 399 -0.42 -33.34 1.24
CA ALA A 399 -0.60 -34.79 1.45
C ALA A 399 -1.82 -35.12 2.34
N GLY A 400 -2.15 -34.24 3.28
CA GLY A 400 -3.35 -34.35 4.14
C GLY A 400 -4.67 -33.94 3.46
N ILE A 401 -4.61 -33.41 2.23
CA ILE A 401 -5.77 -32.93 1.48
C ILE A 401 -6.09 -33.94 0.36
N GLY A 402 -7.37 -34.25 0.17
CA GLY A 402 -7.83 -35.12 -0.92
C GLY A 402 -7.41 -34.56 -2.28
N ALA A 403 -6.75 -35.39 -3.10
CA ALA A 403 -6.15 -34.97 -4.37
C ALA A 403 -7.13 -34.26 -5.33
N SER A 404 -8.38 -34.72 -5.39
CA SER A 404 -9.45 -34.09 -6.17
C SER A 404 -9.82 -32.66 -5.76
N LYS A 405 -9.33 -32.17 -4.62
CA LYS A 405 -9.48 -30.78 -4.16
C LYS A 405 -8.30 -29.88 -4.57
N ILE A 406 -7.29 -30.38 -5.27
CA ILE A 406 -6.07 -29.60 -5.53
C ILE A 406 -5.97 -29.25 -7.02
N GLN A 407 -5.89 -27.96 -7.30
CA GLN A 407 -5.45 -27.38 -8.57
C GLN A 407 -4.16 -26.60 -8.31
N CYS A 408 -3.08 -26.91 -9.02
CA CYS A 408 -1.81 -26.18 -8.94
C CYS A 408 -1.53 -25.56 -10.31
N ILE A 409 -1.37 -24.23 -10.37
CA ILE A 409 -1.11 -23.50 -11.61
C ILE A 409 0.30 -22.91 -11.53
N GLU A 410 1.15 -23.25 -12.49
CA GLU A 410 2.56 -22.84 -12.54
C GLU A 410 2.94 -22.14 -13.85
N GLY A 411 3.89 -21.22 -13.78
CA GLY A 411 4.60 -20.70 -14.95
C GLY A 411 5.74 -21.65 -15.35
N ASN A 412 5.95 -21.86 -16.65
CA ASN A 412 7.01 -22.73 -17.17
C ASN A 412 8.42 -22.16 -17.02
N LYS A 413 8.54 -20.88 -16.67
CA LYS A 413 9.80 -20.18 -16.31
C LYS A 413 9.87 -19.87 -14.81
N ASP A 414 8.94 -20.38 -14.00
CA ASP A 414 8.99 -20.24 -12.54
C ASP A 414 9.85 -21.35 -11.95
N GLU A 415 11.10 -21.03 -11.63
CA GLU A 415 12.06 -21.99 -11.06
C GLU A 415 11.77 -22.33 -9.59
N GLU A 416 10.93 -21.54 -8.92
CA GLU A 416 10.56 -21.73 -7.50
C GLU A 416 9.27 -22.56 -7.33
N SER A 417 8.62 -22.93 -8.44
CA SER A 417 7.36 -23.68 -8.44
C SER A 417 7.50 -25.05 -7.77
N ALA A 418 6.65 -25.28 -6.78
CA ALA A 418 6.47 -26.55 -6.09
C ALA A 418 5.38 -27.44 -6.73
N CYS A 419 4.62 -26.95 -7.71
CA CYS A 419 3.63 -27.76 -8.44
C CYS A 419 4.21 -29.06 -9.02
N PRO A 420 5.45 -29.13 -9.54
CA PRO A 420 6.03 -30.37 -10.07
C PRO A 420 6.09 -31.51 -9.05
N ALA A 421 6.20 -31.20 -7.75
CA ALA A 421 6.24 -32.18 -6.67
C ALA A 421 4.90 -32.94 -6.51
N LEU A 422 3.80 -32.39 -7.04
CA LEU A 422 2.47 -32.99 -6.97
C LEU A 422 2.18 -33.97 -8.13
N ARG A 423 3.05 -34.08 -9.13
CA ARG A 423 2.87 -34.96 -10.30
C ARG A 423 2.55 -36.42 -9.95
N PRO A 424 3.15 -37.05 -8.92
CA PRO A 424 2.80 -38.41 -8.52
C PRO A 424 1.32 -38.59 -8.13
N ARG A 425 0.63 -37.52 -7.73
CA ARG A 425 -0.77 -37.53 -7.26
C ARG A 425 -1.78 -37.14 -8.34
N ILE A 426 -1.35 -36.92 -9.59
CA ILE A 426 -2.28 -36.65 -10.70
C ILE A 426 -3.25 -37.81 -10.89
N ALA A 427 -2.77 -39.06 -10.76
CA ALA A 427 -3.62 -40.25 -10.87
C ALA A 427 -4.70 -40.31 -9.78
N ASP A 428 -4.48 -39.66 -8.63
CA ASP A 428 -5.42 -39.57 -7.52
C ASP A 428 -6.41 -38.39 -7.67
N GLY A 429 -6.20 -37.52 -8.67
CA GLY A 429 -7.09 -36.41 -9.01
C GLY A 429 -6.53 -35.00 -8.82
N VAL A 430 -5.23 -34.84 -8.53
CA VAL A 430 -4.59 -33.51 -8.57
C VAL A 430 -4.58 -33.00 -10.00
N GLU A 431 -4.93 -31.73 -10.21
CA GLU A 431 -4.77 -31.06 -11.50
C GLU A 431 -3.56 -30.14 -11.44
N ILE A 432 -2.67 -30.26 -12.43
CA ILE A 432 -1.56 -29.33 -12.63
C ILE A 432 -1.77 -28.64 -13.97
N VAL A 433 -1.72 -27.31 -13.97
CA VAL A 433 -1.84 -26.47 -15.16
C VAL A 433 -0.54 -25.69 -15.33
N THR A 434 0.18 -25.94 -16.42
CA THR A 434 1.41 -25.20 -16.75
C THR A 434 1.11 -24.11 -17.78
N ARG A 435 1.63 -22.90 -17.57
CA ARG A 435 1.45 -21.72 -18.41
C ARG A 435 2.76 -21.14 -18.88
N GLU A 436 2.73 -20.44 -20.01
CA GLU A 436 3.86 -19.60 -20.40
C GLU A 436 4.05 -18.49 -19.36
N GLY A 437 5.31 -18.25 -18.99
CA GLY A 437 5.71 -17.15 -18.13
C GLY A 437 6.38 -17.58 -16.84
N GLY A 438 6.84 -16.59 -16.09
CA GLY A 438 7.46 -16.78 -14.77
C GLY A 438 6.43 -16.79 -13.64
N HIS A 439 6.86 -16.35 -12.46
CA HIS A 439 6.05 -16.29 -11.23
C HIS A 439 4.76 -15.46 -11.38
N HIS A 440 4.76 -14.46 -12.27
CA HIS A 440 3.60 -13.60 -12.57
C HIS A 440 2.85 -14.01 -13.86
N PHE A 441 3.11 -15.19 -14.44
CA PHE A 441 2.36 -15.74 -15.58
C PHE A 441 2.24 -14.83 -16.82
N ASP A 442 3.24 -13.95 -17.05
CA ASP A 442 3.29 -12.97 -18.15
C ASP A 442 2.05 -12.07 -18.28
N GLY A 443 1.26 -11.89 -17.21
CA GLY A 443 0.09 -11.00 -17.18
C GLY A 443 -1.22 -11.58 -17.75
N ASP A 444 -1.29 -12.86 -18.16
CA ASP A 444 -2.51 -13.47 -18.74
C ASP A 444 -3.48 -14.00 -17.68
N TYR A 445 -3.90 -13.13 -16.77
CA TYR A 445 -4.71 -13.48 -15.60
C TYR A 445 -6.14 -13.90 -15.96
N LYS A 446 -6.64 -13.42 -17.10
CA LYS A 446 -7.94 -13.84 -17.64
C LYS A 446 -7.96 -15.32 -17.94
N THR A 447 -6.89 -15.84 -18.54
CA THR A 447 -6.82 -17.27 -18.84
C THR A 447 -6.57 -18.11 -17.60
N LEU A 448 -5.79 -17.62 -16.63
CA LEU A 448 -5.68 -18.26 -15.30
C LEU A 448 -7.06 -18.44 -14.67
N THR A 449 -7.86 -17.37 -14.67
CA THR A 449 -9.24 -17.38 -14.15
C THR A 449 -10.13 -18.37 -14.91
N GLY A 450 -9.92 -18.53 -16.22
CA GLY A 450 -10.59 -19.51 -17.06
C GLY A 450 -10.48 -20.94 -16.51
N PHE A 451 -9.28 -21.39 -16.13
CA PHE A 451 -9.07 -22.73 -15.57
C PHE A 451 -9.76 -22.91 -14.22
N ILE A 452 -9.78 -21.87 -13.39
CA ILE A 452 -10.48 -21.87 -12.10
C ILE A 452 -11.99 -22.01 -12.33
N LEU A 453 -12.55 -21.22 -13.27
CA LEU A 453 -13.97 -21.26 -13.63
C LEU A 453 -14.37 -22.61 -14.22
N ASP A 454 -13.52 -23.23 -15.04
CA ASP A 454 -13.80 -24.54 -15.61
C ASP A 454 -13.85 -25.62 -14.53
N ARG A 455 -12.99 -25.52 -13.52
CA ARG A 455 -13.07 -26.39 -12.35
C ARG A 455 -14.30 -26.11 -11.47
N ILE A 456 -14.70 -24.85 -11.30
CA ILE A 456 -15.97 -24.50 -10.62
C ILE A 456 -17.17 -25.15 -11.34
N LYS A 457 -17.24 -25.06 -12.67
CA LYS A 457 -18.30 -25.69 -13.47
C LYS A 457 -18.26 -27.21 -13.37
N GLY A 458 -17.06 -27.80 -13.31
CA GLY A 458 -16.86 -29.24 -13.14
C GLY A 458 -17.35 -29.75 -11.78
N ALA A 459 -17.06 -29.02 -10.70
CA ALA A 459 -17.48 -29.35 -9.34
C ALA A 459 -18.96 -29.13 -9.04
N ALA A 460 -19.67 -28.41 -9.92
CA ALA A 460 -21.12 -28.18 -9.81
C ALA A 460 -21.98 -29.30 -10.43
N LYS A 461 -21.35 -30.23 -11.18
CA LYS A 461 -21.98 -31.46 -11.70
C LYS A 461 -21.86 -32.56 -10.67
#